data_AF-A0A7G8P6N6-F1
#
_entry.id   AF-A0A7G8P6N6-F1
#
_cell.length_a   1.000
_cell.length_b   1.000
_cell.length_c   1.000
_cell.angle_alpha   90.00
_cell.angle_beta   90.00
_cell.angle_gamma   90.00
#
_symmetry.space_group_name_H-M   'P 1'
#
loop_
_entity.id
_entity.type
_entity.pdbx_description
1 polymer ?
#
loop_
_entity_poly.entity_id
_entity_poly.type
_entity_poly.pdbx_seq_one_letter_code
_entity_poly.pdbx_strand_id
1 'polypeptide(L)'
;MAAQLIQYDLFGEMEAAEKSAEAAARAQSAAARSFLTDTPWPDLIGWWLHSEAIESKLDRGEAKASYRKGPGGKPGWAWAIWRDGLRFEAGDSWQGWDQRPRWCIPWAELRRLRDAHPGVTAQLRALAGGRGHPNSVGWRWWTDPFVLHPDGWDSSYEEAEQHADWYDGCARPETAFTDRLEAWRLVLGVVGGSAGLAVEEKSQ
;
A
#
# COMPACT_ATOMS: atom_id res chain seq x y z
N MET A 1 30.09 7.66 45.81
CA MET A 1 29.94 8.33 44.50
C MET A 1 29.67 7.39 43.32
N ALA A 2 29.61 6.06 43.50
CA ALA A 2 29.27 5.14 42.39
C ALA A 2 27.77 5.15 42.00
N ALA A 3 26.87 5.34 42.96
CA ALA A 3 25.42 5.27 42.72
C ALA A 3 24.87 6.37 41.80
N GLN A 4 25.38 7.61 41.92
CA GLN A 4 25.00 8.71 41.02
C GLN A 4 25.49 8.47 39.59
N LEU A 5 26.74 8.01 39.42
CA LEU A 5 27.31 7.66 38.11
C LEU A 5 26.52 6.54 37.43
N ILE A 6 26.13 5.49 38.16
CA ILE A 6 25.33 4.37 37.63
C ILE A 6 23.92 4.82 37.24
N GLN A 7 23.30 5.74 38.00
CA GLN A 7 21.99 6.30 37.63
C GLN A 7 22.05 7.16 36.36
N TYR A 8 23.07 8.03 36.22
CA TYR A 8 23.20 8.86 35.02
C TYR A 8 23.49 8.05 33.75
N ASP A 9 24.24 6.96 33.87
CA ASP A 9 24.50 6.02 32.77
C ASP A 9 23.20 5.35 32.30
N LEU A 10 22.39 4.85 33.23
CA LEU A 10 21.09 4.23 32.92
C LEU A 10 20.07 5.20 32.28
N PHE A 11 20.03 6.47 32.70
CA PHE A 11 19.17 7.47 32.07
C PHE A 11 19.66 7.85 30.66
N GLY A 12 20.97 7.96 30.46
CA GLY A 12 21.56 8.23 29.15
C GLY A 12 21.33 7.07 28.16
N GLU A 13 21.46 5.83 28.62
CA GLU A 13 21.17 4.63 27.84
C GLU A 13 19.69 4.53 27.47
N MET A 14 18.78 4.84 28.40
CA MET A 14 17.34 4.86 28.14
C MET A 14 16.95 5.94 27.13
N GLU A 15 17.45 7.17 27.28
CA GLU A 15 17.18 8.26 26.34
C GLU A 15 17.75 7.96 24.94
N ALA A 16 18.93 7.32 24.88
CA ALA A 16 19.51 6.87 23.62
C ALA A 16 18.67 5.75 22.97
N ALA A 17 18.16 4.81 23.78
CA ALA A 17 17.29 3.73 23.31
C ALA A 17 15.95 4.28 22.78
N GLU A 18 15.34 5.24 23.48
CA GLU A 18 14.11 5.91 23.04
C GLU A 18 14.31 6.67 21.73
N LYS A 19 15.39 7.47 21.62
CA LYS A 19 15.72 8.18 20.37
C LYS A 19 15.98 7.22 19.22
N SER A 20 16.64 6.10 19.48
CA SER A 20 16.88 5.05 18.49
C SER A 20 15.57 4.40 18.04
N ALA A 21 14.68 4.07 18.98
CA ALA A 21 13.37 3.50 18.69
C ALA A 21 12.49 4.47 17.88
N GLU A 22 12.48 5.76 18.22
CA GLU A 22 11.78 6.78 17.44
C GLU A 22 12.34 6.92 16.02
N ALA A 23 13.67 6.95 15.87
CA ALA A 23 14.31 7.01 14.55
C ALA A 23 13.96 5.79 13.70
N ALA A 24 13.98 4.59 14.29
CA ALA A 24 13.56 3.36 13.63
C ALA A 24 12.08 3.41 13.23
N ALA A 25 11.18 3.85 14.11
CA ALA A 25 9.76 3.99 13.80
C ALA A 25 9.52 4.98 12.65
N ARG A 26 10.23 6.12 12.61
CA ARG A 26 10.16 7.08 11.51
C ARG A 26 10.68 6.48 10.20
N ALA A 27 11.76 5.70 10.25
CA ALA A 27 12.28 5.00 9.07
C ALA A 27 11.29 3.97 8.54
N GLN A 28 10.64 3.19 9.40
CA GLN A 28 9.63 2.22 8.97
C GLN A 28 8.37 2.89 8.43
N SER A 29 7.94 3.98 9.05
CA SER A 29 6.84 4.78 8.50
C SER A 29 7.20 5.36 7.13
N ALA A 30 8.44 5.78 6.91
CA ALA A 30 8.90 6.23 5.59
C ALA A 30 8.91 5.08 4.58
N ALA A 31 9.39 3.90 4.96
CA ALA A 31 9.37 2.71 4.13
C ALA A 31 7.95 2.29 3.74
N ALA A 32 6.99 2.31 4.66
CA ALA A 32 5.58 2.04 4.38
C ALA A 32 4.98 3.02 3.36
N ARG A 33 5.30 4.31 3.49
CA ARG A 33 4.87 5.33 2.52
C ARG A 33 5.50 5.06 1.15
N SER A 34 6.81 4.83 1.08
CA SER A 34 7.50 4.49 -0.16
C SER A 34 6.94 3.24 -0.81
N PHE A 35 6.67 2.18 -0.05
CA PHE A 35 5.99 0.98 -0.56
C PHE A 35 4.66 1.34 -1.23
N LEU A 36 3.80 2.10 -0.55
CA LEU A 36 2.50 2.47 -1.07
C LEU A 36 2.54 3.51 -2.21
N THR A 37 3.63 4.27 -2.39
CA THR A 37 3.75 5.31 -3.43
C THR A 37 4.64 4.95 -4.61
N ASP A 38 5.80 4.35 -4.38
CA ASP A 38 6.74 3.95 -5.46
C ASP A 38 6.28 2.65 -6.13
N THR A 39 5.62 1.76 -5.40
CA THR A 39 5.14 0.46 -5.90
C THR A 39 3.81 0.12 -5.22
N PRO A 40 2.76 0.93 -5.45
CA PRO A 40 1.49 0.79 -4.75
C PRO A 40 0.95 -0.63 -4.76
N TRP A 41 0.36 -1.07 -3.65
CA TRP A 41 -0.39 -2.32 -3.66
C TRP A 41 -1.51 -2.23 -4.71
N PRO A 42 -1.57 -3.13 -5.72
CA PRO A 42 -2.53 -3.05 -6.82
C PRO A 42 -3.98 -2.80 -6.40
N ASP A 43 -4.43 -3.39 -5.30
CA ASP A 43 -5.83 -3.30 -4.88
C ASP A 43 -6.10 -2.11 -3.94
N LEU A 44 -5.16 -1.18 -3.76
CA LEU A 44 -5.29 -0.10 -2.78
C LEU A 44 -6.55 0.74 -2.97
N ILE A 45 -6.92 1.11 -4.21
CA ILE A 45 -8.17 1.84 -4.49
C ILE A 45 -9.39 0.97 -4.17
N GLY A 46 -9.35 -0.30 -4.60
CA GLY A 46 -10.39 -1.28 -4.29
C GLY A 46 -10.59 -1.43 -2.79
N TRP A 47 -9.51 -1.51 -2.02
CA TRP A 47 -9.54 -1.63 -0.57
C TRP A 47 -10.03 -0.33 0.07
N TRP A 48 -9.62 0.83 -0.44
CA TRP A 48 -10.06 2.13 0.06
C TRP A 48 -11.60 2.26 0.02
N LEU A 49 -12.20 1.83 -1.09
CA LEU A 49 -13.64 1.95 -1.32
C LEU A 49 -14.46 0.75 -0.83
N HIS A 50 -13.86 -0.45 -0.80
CA HIS A 50 -14.52 -1.71 -0.48
C HIS A 50 -13.69 -2.57 0.48
N SER A 51 -13.20 -1.96 1.57
CA SER A 51 -12.30 -2.61 2.53
C SER A 51 -12.85 -3.94 3.03
N GLU A 52 -14.13 -3.99 3.40
CA GLU A 52 -14.78 -5.20 3.89
C GLU A 52 -14.77 -6.33 2.86
N ALA A 53 -14.97 -6.03 1.58
CA ALA A 53 -15.04 -7.04 0.53
C ALA A 53 -13.66 -7.59 0.14
N ILE A 54 -12.60 -6.79 0.33
CA ILE A 54 -11.22 -7.25 0.14
C ILE A 54 -10.74 -8.03 1.37
N GLU A 55 -11.05 -7.54 2.57
CA GLU A 55 -10.69 -8.20 3.82
C GLU A 55 -11.51 -9.48 4.07
N SER A 56 -12.74 -9.59 3.59
CA SER A 56 -13.54 -10.82 3.71
C SER A 56 -13.01 -11.97 2.86
N LYS A 57 -12.15 -11.69 1.86
CA LYS A 57 -11.53 -12.70 1.00
C LYS A 57 -10.31 -13.36 1.64
N LEU A 58 -9.97 -13.00 2.88
CA LEU A 58 -8.76 -13.44 3.57
C LEU A 58 -8.80 -14.89 4.09
N ASP A 59 -9.89 -15.63 3.88
CA ASP A 59 -10.03 -16.97 4.45
C ASP A 59 -9.43 -18.10 3.60
N ARG A 60 -8.62 -18.93 4.28
CA ARG A 60 -7.99 -20.23 3.91
C ARG A 60 -6.53 -20.25 3.44
N GLY A 61 -5.87 -19.11 3.33
CA GLY A 61 -4.48 -19.06 2.89
C GLY A 61 -4.09 -17.67 2.44
N GLU A 62 -4.31 -16.72 3.36
CA GLU A 62 -3.65 -15.42 3.46
C GLU A 62 -2.59 -15.18 2.38
N ALA A 63 -2.81 -14.15 1.55
CA ALA A 63 -2.31 -14.11 0.18
C ALA A 63 -0.81 -14.43 0.09
N LYS A 64 -0.46 -15.32 -0.86
CA LYS A 64 0.93 -15.60 -1.20
C LYS A 64 1.65 -14.26 -1.42
N ALA A 65 2.87 -14.18 -0.92
CA ALA A 65 3.70 -13.01 -1.13
C ALA A 65 3.73 -12.69 -2.62
N SER A 66 3.53 -11.42 -2.94
CA SER A 66 3.61 -10.85 -4.27
C SER A 66 4.83 -9.94 -4.31
N TYR A 67 5.45 -9.77 -5.47
CA TYR A 67 6.63 -8.93 -5.62
C TYR A 67 6.55 -8.12 -6.91
N ARG A 68 6.98 -6.85 -6.83
CA ARG A 68 7.11 -5.98 -7.99
C ARG A 68 8.37 -5.15 -7.89
N LYS A 69 9.09 -5.04 -9.00
CA LYS A 69 10.26 -4.16 -9.11
C LYS A 69 9.82 -2.69 -9.13
N GLY A 70 10.63 -1.83 -8.52
CA GLY A 70 10.43 -0.39 -8.59
C GLY A 70 10.78 0.14 -9.99
N PRO A 71 10.19 1.27 -10.41
CA PRO A 71 10.49 1.90 -11.70
C PRO A 71 11.93 2.44 -11.76
N GLY A 72 12.52 2.47 -12.95
CA GLY A 72 13.81 3.15 -13.19
C GLY A 72 15.00 2.57 -12.41
N GLY A 73 14.99 1.27 -12.13
CA GLY A 73 16.06 0.59 -11.37
C GLY A 73 15.96 0.76 -9.86
N LYS A 74 14.85 1.32 -9.34
CA LYS A 74 14.59 1.37 -7.90
C LYS A 74 14.36 -0.05 -7.33
N PRO A 75 14.69 -0.28 -6.04
CA PRO A 75 14.37 -1.53 -5.36
C PRO A 75 12.87 -1.81 -5.42
N GLY A 76 12.52 -3.08 -5.65
CA GLY A 76 11.13 -3.54 -5.60
C GLY A 76 10.61 -3.76 -4.19
N TRP A 77 9.32 -4.06 -4.08
CA TRP A 77 8.66 -4.38 -2.83
C TRP A 77 7.98 -5.75 -2.92
N ALA A 78 8.14 -6.54 -1.87
CA ALA A 78 7.33 -7.70 -1.60
C ALA A 78 6.16 -7.29 -0.70
N TRP A 79 4.97 -7.84 -0.94
CA TRP A 79 3.81 -7.62 -0.07
C TRP A 79 2.95 -8.86 0.07
N ALA A 80 2.20 -8.93 1.16
CA ALA A 80 1.21 -9.98 1.41
C ALA A 80 0.02 -9.39 2.15
N ILE A 81 -1.17 -9.90 1.86
CA ILE A 81 -2.40 -9.50 2.53
C ILE A 81 -2.71 -10.55 3.59
N TRP A 82 -2.76 -10.15 4.86
CA TRP A 82 -2.88 -11.04 6.01
C TRP A 82 -4.00 -10.58 6.92
N ARG A 83 -4.43 -11.42 7.87
CA ARG A 83 -5.50 -11.03 8.83
C ARG A 83 -5.14 -9.80 9.70
N ASP A 84 -3.84 -9.55 9.90
CA ASP A 84 -3.34 -8.47 10.75
C ASP A 84 -3.13 -7.15 10.00
N GLY A 85 -2.94 -7.20 8.68
CA GLY A 85 -2.69 -6.00 7.90
C GLY A 85 -2.09 -6.29 6.52
N LEU A 86 -1.65 -5.20 5.90
CA LEU A 86 -0.88 -5.24 4.67
C LEU A 86 0.60 -5.38 5.02
N ARG A 87 1.14 -6.57 4.78
CA ARG A 87 2.55 -6.86 5.00
C ARG A 87 3.38 -6.39 3.82
N PHE A 88 4.57 -5.87 4.09
CA PHE A 88 5.48 -5.35 3.08
C PHE A 88 6.94 -5.53 3.49
N GLU A 89 7.83 -5.62 2.51
CA GLU A 89 9.27 -5.69 2.72
C GLU A 89 10.02 -5.27 1.45
N ALA A 90 11.17 -4.61 1.62
CA ALA A 90 12.01 -4.24 0.49
C ALA A 90 12.58 -5.50 -0.17
N GLY A 91 12.68 -5.50 -1.49
CA GLY A 91 13.07 -6.67 -2.27
C GLY A 91 14.49 -7.17 -2.00
N ASP A 92 15.36 -6.31 -1.49
CA ASP A 92 16.74 -6.63 -1.11
C ASP A 92 16.84 -7.29 0.27
N SER A 93 15.86 -7.08 1.15
CA SER A 93 15.80 -7.75 2.47
C SER A 93 14.83 -8.92 2.54
N TRP A 94 13.91 -9.02 1.58
CA TRP A 94 12.91 -10.08 1.55
C TRP A 94 13.53 -11.45 1.21
N GLN A 95 13.20 -12.46 2.00
CA GLN A 95 13.81 -13.79 1.95
C GLN A 95 13.20 -14.73 0.88
N GLY A 96 12.27 -14.26 0.06
CA GLY A 96 11.69 -15.00 -1.07
C GLY A 96 10.28 -15.54 -0.82
N TRP A 97 9.71 -16.22 -1.83
CA TRP A 97 8.29 -16.56 -1.94
C TRP A 97 7.70 -17.42 -0.82
N ASP A 98 8.55 -18.18 -0.12
CA ASP A 98 8.15 -19.02 1.02
C ASP A 98 8.10 -18.24 2.34
N GLN A 99 8.57 -16.98 2.34
CA GLN A 99 8.63 -16.12 3.51
C GLN A 99 7.66 -14.95 3.38
N ARG A 100 6.94 -14.70 4.46
CA ARG A 100 6.07 -13.53 4.53
C ARG A 100 6.91 -12.28 4.76
N PRO A 101 6.55 -11.15 4.12
CA PRO A 101 7.17 -9.87 4.45
C PRO A 101 7.01 -9.56 5.95
N ARG A 102 8.08 -9.09 6.58
CA ARG A 102 8.11 -8.89 8.05
C ARG A 102 7.34 -7.67 8.54
N TRP A 103 7.31 -6.58 7.78
CA TRP A 103 6.68 -5.33 8.23
C TRP A 103 5.21 -5.36 7.91
N CYS A 104 4.37 -4.86 8.81
CA CYS A 104 2.93 -4.85 8.65
C CYS A 104 2.38 -3.45 8.89
N ILE A 105 1.56 -2.96 7.96
CA ILE A 105 0.67 -1.82 8.18
C ILE A 105 -0.67 -2.41 8.65
N PRO A 106 -1.05 -2.24 9.93
CA PRO A 106 -2.28 -2.84 10.44
C PRO A 106 -3.52 -2.33 9.70
N TRP A 107 -4.55 -3.16 9.56
CA TRP A 107 -5.81 -2.72 8.93
C TRP A 107 -6.41 -1.51 9.64
N ALA A 108 -6.32 -1.46 10.97
CA ALA A 108 -6.77 -0.32 11.76
C ALA A 108 -6.05 0.98 11.36
N GLU A 109 -4.76 0.90 11.05
CA GLU A 109 -3.95 2.06 10.66
C GLU A 109 -4.31 2.55 9.25
N LEU A 110 -4.47 1.65 8.28
CA LEU A 110 -4.92 2.02 6.95
C LEU A 110 -6.35 2.61 6.99
N ARG A 111 -7.24 2.06 7.82
CA ARG A 111 -8.59 2.60 8.00
C ARG A 111 -8.55 3.98 8.65
N ARG A 112 -7.70 4.19 9.66
CA ARG A 112 -7.48 5.51 10.27
C ARG A 112 -7.01 6.53 9.23
N LEU A 113 -6.07 6.16 8.36
CA LEU A 113 -5.63 7.02 7.26
C LEU A 113 -6.80 7.37 6.32
N ARG A 114 -7.57 6.36 5.90
CA ARG A 114 -8.75 6.55 5.05
C ARG A 114 -9.78 7.48 5.68
N ASP A 115 -10.14 7.21 6.92
CA ASP A 115 -11.22 7.89 7.64
C ASP A 115 -10.84 9.34 7.99
N ALA A 116 -9.54 9.64 8.09
CA ALA A 116 -9.04 11.02 8.19
C ALA A 116 -9.22 11.84 6.90
N HIS A 117 -9.54 11.21 5.77
CA HIS A 117 -9.69 11.86 4.45
C HIS A 117 -11.06 11.59 3.82
N PRO A 118 -12.16 12.05 4.44
CA PRO A 118 -13.51 11.82 3.93
C PRO A 118 -13.75 12.51 2.58
N GLY A 119 -13.13 13.66 2.33
CA GLY A 119 -13.23 14.38 1.05
C GLY A 119 -12.65 13.59 -0.13
N VAL A 120 -11.47 12.99 0.06
CA VAL A 120 -10.85 12.10 -0.94
C VAL A 120 -11.71 10.86 -1.14
N THR A 121 -12.21 10.27 -0.07
CA THR A 121 -13.12 9.11 -0.14
C THR A 121 -14.39 9.43 -0.94
N ALA A 122 -14.97 10.62 -0.78
CA ALA A 122 -16.14 11.05 -1.55
C ALA A 122 -15.82 11.22 -3.04
N GLN A 123 -14.68 11.83 -3.38
CA GLN A 123 -14.24 11.98 -4.78
C GLN A 123 -13.99 10.62 -5.43
N LEU A 124 -13.32 9.70 -4.72
CA LEU A 124 -13.09 8.34 -5.21
C LEU A 124 -14.40 7.61 -5.47
N ARG A 125 -15.41 7.75 -4.59
CA ARG A 125 -16.75 7.17 -4.85
C ARG A 125 -17.41 7.75 -6.10
N ALA A 126 -17.24 9.04 -6.37
CA ALA A 126 -17.77 9.67 -7.57
C ALA A 126 -17.09 9.16 -8.86
N LEU A 127 -15.76 9.03 -8.84
CA LEU A 127 -14.97 8.47 -9.95
C LEU A 127 -15.33 6.98 -10.19
N ALA A 128 -15.46 6.21 -9.11
CA ALA A 128 -15.81 4.80 -9.15
C ALA A 128 -17.31 4.53 -9.43
N GLY A 129 -18.15 5.57 -9.46
CA GLY A 129 -19.59 5.44 -9.72
C GLY A 129 -19.85 4.74 -11.06
N GLY A 130 -20.54 3.60 -11.02
CA GLY A 130 -20.83 2.80 -12.22
C GLY A 130 -19.65 2.00 -12.79
N ARG A 131 -18.54 1.88 -12.05
CA ARG A 131 -17.36 1.07 -12.43
C ARG A 131 -17.38 -0.38 -11.92
N GLY A 132 -18.51 -0.80 -11.33
CA GLY A 132 -18.72 -2.17 -10.83
C GLY A 132 -18.14 -2.40 -9.43
N HIS A 133 -17.95 -3.67 -9.06
CA HIS A 133 -17.31 -4.06 -7.80
C HIS A 133 -15.88 -4.52 -8.10
N PRO A 134 -14.89 -4.36 -7.19
CA PRO A 134 -13.54 -4.92 -7.35
C PRO A 134 -13.47 -6.45 -7.52
N ASN A 135 -14.62 -7.14 -7.43
CA ASN A 135 -14.75 -8.59 -7.56
C ASN A 135 -15.53 -8.98 -8.83
N SER A 136 -15.92 -7.99 -9.65
CA SER A 136 -16.68 -8.18 -10.89
C SER A 136 -15.74 -8.19 -12.09
N VAL A 137 -16.26 -8.47 -13.29
CA VAL A 137 -15.47 -8.49 -14.54
C VAL A 137 -14.74 -7.16 -14.78
N GLY A 138 -15.30 -6.02 -14.33
CA GLY A 138 -14.66 -4.69 -14.34
C GLY A 138 -13.60 -4.47 -13.25
N TRP A 139 -13.06 -5.52 -12.61
CA TRP A 139 -12.08 -5.41 -11.52
C TRP A 139 -10.79 -4.64 -11.92
N ARG A 140 -10.44 -4.58 -13.20
CA ARG A 140 -9.24 -3.89 -13.71
C ARG A 140 -9.26 -2.38 -13.49
N TRP A 141 -10.44 -1.78 -13.32
CA TRP A 141 -10.56 -0.39 -12.90
C TRP A 141 -9.89 -0.13 -11.53
N TRP A 142 -9.87 -1.14 -10.66
CA TRP A 142 -9.42 -1.01 -9.27
C TRP A 142 -7.91 -1.24 -9.11
N THR A 143 -7.27 -1.77 -10.14
CA THR A 143 -5.85 -2.11 -10.18
C THR A 143 -5.01 -0.86 -10.48
N ASP A 144 -3.80 -0.83 -9.93
CA ASP A 144 -2.76 0.11 -10.33
C ASP A 144 -2.40 -0.07 -11.82
N PRO A 145 -2.51 0.99 -12.66
CA PRO A 145 -2.08 0.96 -14.05
C PRO A 145 -0.65 0.44 -14.24
N PHE A 146 0.24 0.68 -13.27
CA PHE A 146 1.64 0.24 -13.33
C PHE A 146 1.82 -1.27 -13.05
N VAL A 147 0.79 -2.00 -12.60
CA VAL A 147 0.87 -3.45 -12.37
C VAL A 147 0.68 -4.24 -13.66
N LEU A 148 0.20 -3.61 -14.73
CA LEU A 148 -0.07 -4.27 -16.00
C LEU A 148 1.19 -4.47 -16.88
N HIS A 149 2.40 -4.06 -16.43
CA HIS A 149 3.67 -4.36 -17.11
C HIS A 149 4.88 -4.50 -16.16
N PRO A 150 5.86 -5.39 -16.44
CA PRO A 150 7.04 -5.62 -15.58
C PRO A 150 7.97 -4.42 -15.33
N ASP A 151 7.98 -3.39 -16.19
CA ASP A 151 8.99 -2.32 -16.16
C ASP A 151 8.41 -0.90 -15.96
N GLY A 152 7.10 -0.78 -15.76
CA GLY A 152 6.49 0.39 -15.14
C GLY A 152 6.13 1.59 -16.01
N TRP A 153 6.68 1.84 -17.21
CA TRP A 153 6.23 2.92 -18.13
C TRP A 153 6.56 2.59 -19.59
N ASP A 154 5.57 2.38 -20.44
CA ASP A 154 5.72 2.39 -21.91
C ASP A 154 4.49 3.06 -22.55
N SER A 155 4.73 3.91 -23.56
CA SER A 155 3.74 4.61 -24.40
C SER A 155 2.76 3.70 -25.14
N SER A 156 3.06 2.41 -25.29
CA SER A 156 2.16 1.41 -25.89
C SER A 156 0.91 1.06 -25.05
N TYR A 157 0.81 1.57 -23.82
CA TYR A 157 -0.32 1.30 -22.91
C TYR A 157 -1.52 2.25 -23.03
N GLU A 158 -1.33 3.49 -23.52
CA GLU A 158 -2.50 4.31 -23.89
C GLU A 158 -3.36 3.57 -24.92
N GLU A 159 -2.73 2.83 -25.83
CA GLU A 159 -3.41 1.99 -26.82
C GLU A 159 -4.00 0.70 -26.19
N ALA A 160 -3.28 0.05 -25.26
CA ALA A 160 -3.76 -1.17 -24.60
C ALA A 160 -4.98 -0.89 -23.68
N GLU A 161 -5.00 0.26 -23.00
CA GLU A 161 -6.10 0.73 -22.15
C GLU A 161 -7.31 1.25 -22.95
N GLN A 162 -7.19 1.39 -24.27
CA GLN A 162 -8.32 1.67 -25.17
C GLN A 162 -9.12 0.41 -25.56
N HIS A 163 -8.71 -0.79 -25.10
CA HIS A 163 -9.48 -2.01 -25.35
C HIS A 163 -10.80 -2.02 -24.55
N ALA A 164 -11.91 -1.81 -25.26
CA ALA A 164 -13.27 -1.77 -24.70
C ALA A 164 -13.62 -3.02 -23.87
N ASP A 165 -13.12 -4.19 -24.27
CA ASP A 165 -13.35 -5.47 -23.57
C ASP A 165 -12.82 -5.49 -22.14
N TRP A 166 -11.89 -4.60 -21.77
CA TRP A 166 -11.33 -4.51 -20.42
C TRP A 166 -12.25 -3.82 -19.43
N TYR A 167 -13.28 -3.15 -19.94
CA TYR A 167 -14.27 -2.41 -19.19
C TYR A 167 -15.68 -2.99 -19.39
N ASP A 168 -15.77 -4.29 -19.68
CA ASP A 168 -17.04 -4.97 -19.80
C ASP A 168 -17.89 -4.82 -18.51
N GLY A 169 -19.15 -4.45 -18.67
CA GLY A 169 -20.05 -4.07 -17.57
C GLY A 169 -19.78 -2.71 -16.91
N CYS A 170 -18.85 -1.90 -17.43
CA CYS A 170 -18.62 -0.53 -16.98
C CYS A 170 -19.62 0.44 -17.63
N ALA A 171 -20.22 1.34 -16.85
CA ALA A 171 -21.20 2.28 -17.36
C ALA A 171 -20.62 3.40 -18.26
N ARG A 172 -19.31 3.67 -18.19
CA ARG A 172 -18.64 4.84 -18.81
C ARG A 172 -17.24 4.54 -19.36
N PRO A 173 -17.03 3.43 -20.11
CA PRO A 173 -15.69 2.93 -20.46
C PRO A 173 -14.74 3.97 -21.06
N GLU A 174 -15.27 4.96 -21.78
CA GLU A 174 -14.52 6.05 -22.43
C GLU A 174 -13.74 6.96 -21.46
N THR A 175 -14.21 7.11 -20.23
CA THR A 175 -13.54 7.92 -19.19
C THR A 175 -12.78 7.05 -18.18
N ALA A 176 -12.82 5.72 -18.33
CA ALA A 176 -12.34 4.78 -17.32
C ALA A 176 -10.82 4.88 -17.07
N PHE A 177 -10.02 5.10 -18.11
CA PHE A 177 -8.58 5.21 -17.89
C PHE A 177 -8.21 6.50 -17.14
N THR A 178 -8.74 7.64 -17.59
CA THR A 178 -8.46 8.96 -17.01
C THR A 178 -8.97 9.08 -15.58
N ASP A 179 -10.21 8.65 -15.33
CA ASP A 179 -10.76 8.70 -13.98
C ASP A 179 -9.97 7.78 -13.02
N ARG A 180 -9.44 6.64 -13.51
CA ARG A 180 -8.62 5.72 -12.72
C ARG A 180 -7.27 6.35 -12.35
N LEU A 181 -6.62 7.01 -13.31
CA LEU A 181 -5.40 7.77 -13.04
C LEU A 181 -5.63 8.84 -11.98
N GLU A 182 -6.75 9.55 -12.07
CA GLU A 182 -7.11 10.56 -11.08
C GLU A 182 -7.38 9.93 -9.71
N ALA A 183 -8.07 8.79 -9.66
CA ALA A 183 -8.29 8.05 -8.43
C ALA A 183 -6.96 7.61 -7.77
N TRP A 184 -5.99 7.15 -8.57
CA TRP A 184 -4.64 6.84 -8.07
C TRP A 184 -3.92 8.08 -7.56
N ARG A 185 -3.96 9.20 -8.29
CA ARG A 185 -3.35 10.47 -7.84
C ARG A 185 -3.91 10.92 -6.49
N LEU A 186 -5.22 10.81 -6.29
CA LEU A 186 -5.87 11.16 -5.03
C LEU A 186 -5.38 10.30 -3.86
N VAL A 187 -5.38 8.98 -4.02
CA VAL A 187 -4.95 8.05 -2.95
C VAL A 187 -3.45 8.20 -2.66
N LEU A 188 -2.62 8.25 -3.70
CA LEU A 188 -1.17 8.42 -3.55
C LEU A 188 -0.82 9.79 -2.93
N GLY A 189 -1.57 10.84 -3.26
CA GLY A 189 -1.44 12.14 -2.63
C GLY A 189 -1.68 12.11 -1.12
N VAL A 190 -2.69 11.36 -0.67
CA VAL A 190 -2.95 11.16 0.77
C VAL A 190 -1.82 10.38 1.44
N VAL A 191 -1.40 9.26 0.85
CA VAL A 191 -0.37 8.41 1.44
C VAL A 191 0.98 9.15 1.50
N GLY A 192 1.38 9.80 0.41
CA GLY A 192 2.63 10.56 0.33
C GLY A 192 2.63 11.80 1.22
N GLY A 193 1.47 12.42 1.42
CA GLY A 193 1.29 13.58 2.31
C GLY A 193 1.12 13.23 3.79
N SER A 194 0.94 11.95 4.15
CA SER A 194 0.75 11.54 5.54
C SER A 194 1.99 11.78 6.39
N ALA A 195 1.79 12.36 7.57
CA ALA A 195 2.85 12.61 8.56
C ALA A 195 3.47 11.33 9.13
N GLY A 196 2.72 10.21 9.13
CA GLY A 196 3.23 8.92 9.58
C GLY A 196 2.22 7.77 9.44
N LEU A 197 2.76 6.56 9.30
CA LEU A 197 2.03 5.29 9.32
C LEU A 197 2.60 4.42 10.42
N ALA A 198 1.74 3.91 11.30
CA ALA A 198 2.12 2.89 12.27
C ALA A 198 2.49 1.58 11.54
N VAL A 199 3.65 1.05 11.87
CA VAL A 199 4.19 -0.19 11.29
C VAL A 199 4.61 -1.10 12.43
N GLU A 200 4.26 -2.37 12.31
CA GLU A 200 4.59 -3.41 13.27
C GLU A 200 5.54 -4.43 12.63
N GLU A 201 6.56 -4.86 13.37
CA GLU A 201 7.35 -6.04 12.99
C GLU A 201 6.55 -7.30 13.33
N LYS A 202 6.43 -8.21 12.36
CA LYS A 202 5.77 -9.50 12.52
C LYS A 202 6.77 -10.62 12.33
N SER A 203 6.62 -11.65 13.16
CA SER A 203 7.25 -12.94 12.91
C SER A 203 6.79 -13.52 11.56
N GLN A 204 7.71 -14.16 10.86
CA GLN A 204 7.48 -14.81 9.56
C GLN A 204 6.47 -15.96 9.68
#